data_AF-A0A388NXU8-F1
#
_entry.id   AF-A0A388NXU8-F1
#
_cell.length_a   1.000
_cell.length_b   1.000
_cell.length_c   1.000
_cell.angle_alpha   90.00
_cell.angle_beta   90.00
_cell.angle_gamma   90.00
#
_symmetry.space_group_name_H-M   'P 1'
#
loop_
_entity.id
_entity.type
_entity.pdbx_description
1 polymer ?
#
loop_
_entity_poly.entity_id
_entity_poly.type
_entity_poly.pdbx_seq_one_letter_code
_entity_poly.pdbx_strand_id
1 'polypeptide(L)' 'MGLVDRGRLPKPLTSLFNLGRSYSLWVYQWGLACCAIEMGAAFGSPRYDVMRLGVIPLPASPRQADLL' A
#
# COMPACT_ATOMS: atom_id res chain seq x y z
N MET A 1 -6.94 9.76 2.16
CA MET A 1 -8.03 8.77 2.02
C MET A 1 -9.21 9.19 2.89
N GLY A 2 -10.36 9.47 2.26
CA GLY A 2 -11.37 10.45 2.72
C GLY A 2 -12.14 10.26 4.03
N LEU A 3 -11.68 9.45 4.99
CA LEU A 3 -12.25 9.42 6.36
C LEU A 3 -11.31 10.01 7.41
N VAL A 4 -9.99 9.90 7.26
CA VAL A 4 -9.01 10.41 8.23
C VAL A 4 -8.64 11.87 7.94
N ASP A 5 -8.59 12.27 6.66
CA ASP A 5 -8.31 13.66 6.25
C ASP A 5 -9.50 14.61 6.39
N ARG A 6 -10.72 14.09 6.62
CA ARG A 6 -11.97 14.88 6.67
C ARG A 6 -12.26 15.50 8.05
N GLY A 7 -11.29 15.55 8.97
CA GLY A 7 -11.39 16.30 10.24
C GLY A 7 -12.47 15.80 11.21
N ARG A 8 -13.05 14.61 10.98
CA ARG A 8 -14.18 14.07 11.76
C ARG A 8 -13.74 13.37 13.05
N LEU A 9 -12.43 13.15 13.24
CA LEU A 9 -11.86 12.45 14.39
C LEU A 9 -10.92 13.36 15.21
N PRO A 10 -10.72 13.10 16.51
CA PRO A 10 -9.73 13.81 17.30
C PRO A 10 -8.31 13.55 16.76
N LYS A 11 -7.44 14.57 16.86
CA LYS A 11 -6.05 14.54 16.37
C LYS A 11 -5.25 13.28 16.74
N PRO A 12 -5.25 12.78 18.00
CA PRO A 12 -4.47 11.58 18.34
C PRO A 12 -4.94 10.33 17.59
N LEU A 13 -6.26 10.17 17.44
CA LEU A 13 -6.85 9.02 16.76
C LEU A 13 -6.62 9.07 15.24
N THR A 14 -6.67 10.27 14.67
CA THR A 14 -6.32 10.52 13.27
C THR A 14 -4.87 10.14 12.99
N SER A 15 -3.94 10.51 13.89
CA SER A 15 -2.52 10.17 13.77
C SER A 15 -2.29 8.66 13.85
N LEU A 16 -2.99 7.96 14.75
CA LEU A 16 -2.90 6.51 14.88
C LEU A 16 -3.35 5.79 13.60
N PHE A 17 -4.50 6.18 13.05
CA PHE A 17 -5.01 5.55 11.82
C PHE A 17 -4.14 5.84 10.60
N ASN A 18 -3.58 7.05 10.50
CA ASN A 18 -2.62 7.37 9.44
C ASN A 18 -1.34 6.56 9.56
N LEU A 19 -0.84 6.36 10.79
CA LEU A 19 0.32 5.51 11.04
C LEU A 19 0.05 4.06 10.63
N GLY A 20 -1.10 3.50 11.03
CA GLY A 20 -1.49 2.16 10.62
C GLY A 20 -1.50 2.00 9.11
N ARG A 21 -2.11 2.97 8.40
CA ARG A 21 -2.23 2.92 6.94
C ARG A 21 -0.91 3.11 6.20
N SER A 22 0.02 3.91 6.73
CA SER A 22 1.33 4.11 6.10
C SER A 22 2.22 2.86 6.14
N TYR A 23 2.02 1.99 7.13
CA TYR A 23 2.81 0.77 7.33
C TYR A 23 2.09 -0.53 6.93
N SER A 24 0.88 -0.44 6.37
CA SER A 24 0.13 -1.60 5.87
C SER A 24 -0.46 -1.30 4.50
N LEU A 25 0.40 -1.06 3.51
CA LEU A 25 -0.03 -0.71 2.16
C LEU A 25 -0.36 -1.98 1.39
N TRP A 26 -1.63 -2.13 1.02
CA TRP A 26 -2.10 -3.22 0.16
C TRP A 26 -2.09 -2.74 -1.28
N VAL A 27 -1.17 -3.28 -2.10
CA VAL A 27 -0.95 -2.79 -3.46
C VAL A 27 -1.66 -3.69 -4.46
N TYR A 28 -2.39 -3.05 -5.36
CA TYR A 28 -2.95 -3.73 -6.52
C TYR A 28 -1.86 -3.92 -7.57
N GLN A 29 -1.56 -5.17 -7.91
CA GLN A 29 -0.58 -5.49 -8.94
C GLN A 29 -1.13 -5.18 -10.35
N TRP A 30 -1.06 -3.91 -10.76
CA TRP A 30 -1.44 -3.47 -12.11
C TRP A 30 -0.23 -3.38 -13.05
N GLY A 31 0.11 -4.51 -13.68
CA GLY A 31 1.17 -4.56 -14.67
C GLY A 31 0.64 -4.41 -16.11
N LEU A 32 0.91 -3.29 -16.78
CA LEU A 32 0.50 -3.08 -18.19
C LEU A 32 1.64 -3.33 -19.21
N ALA A 33 2.86 -2.90 -18.89
CA ALA A 33 4.00 -2.91 -19.81
C ALA A 33 5.32 -3.16 -19.05
N CYS A 34 6.44 -2.61 -19.52
CA CYS A 34 7.76 -2.81 -18.93
C CYS A 34 7.87 -2.41 -17.45
N CYS A 35 7.15 -1.38 -16.99
CA CYS A 35 7.12 -1.00 -15.57
C CYS A 35 6.59 -2.12 -14.66
N ALA A 36 5.81 -3.07 -15.20
CA ALA A 36 5.34 -4.22 -14.45
C ALA A 36 6.49 -5.13 -14.00
N ILE A 37 7.56 -5.21 -14.80
CA ILE A 37 8.72 -6.06 -14.49
C ILE A 37 9.54 -5.42 -13.37
N GLU A 38 9.71 -4.10 -13.39
CA GLU A 38 10.37 -3.37 -12.31
C GLU A 38 9.56 -3.45 -11.01
N MET A 39 8.24 -3.32 -11.12
CA MET A 39 7.33 -3.51 -10.00
C MET A 39 7.40 -4.93 -9.43
N GLY A 40 7.45 -5.95 -10.30
CA GLY A 40 7.67 -7.34 -9.90
C GLY A 40 9.05 -7.57 -9.26
N ALA A 41 10.09 -6.88 -9.72
CA ALA A 41 11.41 -6.92 -9.09
C ALA A 41 11.40 -6.27 -7.70
N ALA A 42 10.67 -5.17 -7.51
CA ALA A 42 10.51 -4.52 -6.21
C ALA A 42 9.66 -5.34 -5.22
N PHE A 43 8.73 -6.16 -5.70
CA PHE A 43 7.89 -7.00 -4.83
C PHE A 43 8.43 -8.40 -4.60
N GLY A 44 9.19 -8.97 -5.53
CA GLY A 44 9.61 -10.37 -5.48
C GLY A 44 11.11 -10.59 -5.36
N SER A 45 11.95 -9.58 -5.63
CA SER A 45 13.40 -9.77 -5.55
C SER A 45 13.90 -9.56 -4.12
N PRO A 46 14.81 -10.42 -3.62
CA PRO A 46 15.42 -10.23 -2.30
C PRO A 46 16.37 -9.01 -2.26
N ARG A 47 16.74 -8.47 -3.42
CA ARG A 47 17.60 -7.29 -3.53
C ARG A 47 16.82 -6.00 -3.27
N TYR A 48 15.59 -5.94 -3.76
CA TYR A 48 14.68 -4.82 -3.60
C TYR A 48 13.39 -5.38 -3.01
N ASP A 49 13.38 -5.57 -1.68
CA ASP A 49 12.25 -6.13 -0.97
C ASP A 49 11.45 -5.02 -0.29
N VAL A 50 10.42 -4.53 -0.99
CA VAL A 50 9.51 -3.51 -0.43
C VAL A 50 8.48 -4.11 0.53
N MET A 51 8.37 -5.44 0.61
CA MET A 51 7.45 -6.08 1.59
C MET A 51 7.88 -5.78 3.02
N ARG A 52 9.17 -5.47 3.23
CA ARG A 52 9.71 -5.03 4.52
C ARG A 52 9.16 -3.68 5.02
N LEU A 53 8.63 -2.86 4.11
CA LEU A 53 7.96 -1.60 4.46
C LEU A 53 6.47 -1.80 4.79
N GLY A 54 5.99 -3.05 4.85
CA GLY A 54 4.59 -3.38 5.05
C GLY A 54 3.75 -3.28 3.79
N VAL A 55 4.40 -3.38 2.63
CA VAL A 55 3.77 -3.35 1.31
C VAL A 55 3.41 -4.78 0.90
N ILE A 56 2.13 -5.08 0.82
CA ILE A 56 1.64 -6.44 0.56
C ILE A 56 1.16 -6.51 -0.89
N PRO A 57 1.84 -7.27 -1.77
CA PRO A 57 1.45 -7.43 -3.17
C PRO A 57 0.31 -8.45 -3.38
N LEU A 58 -0.03 -9.24 -2.35
CA LEU A 58 -1.17 -10.16 -2.34
C LEU A 58 -2.39 -9.42 -1.76
N PRO A 59 -3.18 -8.76 -2.61
CA PRO A 59 -4.32 -9.45 -3.20
C PRO A 59 -4.61 -9.03 -4.66
N ALA A 60 -4.95 -10.01 -5.49
CA ALA A 60 -5.28 -9.79 -6.90
C ALA A 60 -6.63 -9.09 -7.14
N SER A 61 -7.36 -8.66 -6.09
CA SER A 61 -8.68 -8.02 -6.25
C SER A 61 -8.64 -6.52 -5.93
N PRO A 62 -9.18 -5.65 -6.81
CA PRO A 62 -9.18 -4.19 -6.61
C PRO A 62 -10.04 -3.74 -5.42
N ARG A 63 -10.84 -4.64 -4.83
CA ARG A 63 -11.64 -4.34 -3.62
C ARG A 63 -10.86 -4.55 -2.32
N GLN A 64 -9.72 -5.22 -2.39
CA GLN A 64 -8.88 -5.54 -1.23
C GLN A 64 -7.60 -4.69 -1.19
N ALA A 65 -7.33 -3.92 -2.24
CA ALA A 65 -6.18 -3.03 -2.32
C ALA A 65 -6.53 -1.60 -1.91
N ASP A 66 -5.59 -0.96 -1.21
CA ASP A 66 -5.65 0.45 -0.81
C ASP A 66 -4.84 1.36 -1.74
N LEU A 67 -3.82 0.82 -2.41
CA LEU A 67 -2.91 1.51 -3.32
C LEU A 67 -2.97 0.87 -4.71
N LEU A 68 -2.92 1.72 -5.75
CA LEU A 68 -2.92 1.35 -7.17
C LEU A 68 -1.58 1.70 -7.80
#